data_AF-A0A1H7NJK4-F1
#
_entry.id   AF-A0A1H7NJK4-F1
#
_cell.length_a   1.000
_cell.length_b   1.000
_cell.length_c   1.000
_cell.angle_alpha   90.00
_cell.angle_beta   90.00
_cell.angle_gamma   90.00
#
_symmetry.space_group_name_H-M   'P 1'
#
loop_
_entity.id
_entity.type
_entity.pdbx_description
1 polymer ?
#
loop_
_entity_poly.entity_id
_entity_poly.type
_entity_poly.pdbx_seq_one_letter_code
_entity_poly.pdbx_strand_id
1 'polypeptide(L)' 'MPTSNDMQKVLDIQDKNLIFKDDCVTYGVLKGRKVKYIDCTLSYTPAECEKCHAPNNDYSIYKNGTQ' A
#
# COMPACT_ATOMS: atom_id res chain seq x y z
N MET A 1 20.32 6.20 -18.54
CA MET A 1 20.16 4.84 -17.96
C MET A 1 18.73 4.75 -17.46
N PRO A 2 17.95 3.73 -17.81
CA PRO A 2 16.67 3.53 -17.14
C PRO A 2 16.95 3.09 -15.69
N THR A 3 16.60 3.93 -14.74
CA THR A 3 16.56 3.53 -13.33
C THR A 3 15.43 2.52 -13.16
N SER A 4 15.74 1.33 -12.67
CA SER A 4 14.72 0.36 -12.29
C SER A 4 13.97 0.91 -11.06
N ASN A 5 12.69 1.26 -11.22
CA ASN A 5 11.83 1.79 -10.15
C ASN A 5 11.14 0.66 -9.36
N ASP A 6 11.82 -0.47 -9.13
CA ASP A 6 11.23 -1.65 -8.50
C ASP A 6 11.10 -1.48 -6.98
N MET A 7 10.01 -0.81 -6.57
CA MET A 7 9.74 -0.47 -5.18
C MET A 7 9.51 -1.70 -4.29
N GLN A 8 9.04 -2.82 -4.86
CA GLN A 8 8.90 -4.09 -4.13
C GLN A 8 10.25 -4.57 -3.62
N LYS A 9 11.30 -4.50 -4.45
CA LYS A 9 12.67 -4.86 -4.04
C LYS A 9 13.25 -3.90 -3.01
N VAL A 10 12.97 -2.61 -3.12
CA VAL A 10 13.48 -1.60 -2.18
C VAL A 10 12.90 -1.79 -0.78
N LEU A 11 11.62 -2.15 -0.69
CA LEU A 11 10.91 -2.34 0.57
C LEU A 11 10.94 -3.79 1.08
N ASP A 12 11.58 -4.70 0.32
CA ASP A 12 11.57 -6.14 0.58
C ASP A 12 10.16 -6.72 0.75
N ILE A 13 9.21 -6.22 -0.04
CA ILE A 13 7.82 -6.68 -0.03
C ILE A 13 7.68 -7.83 -1.04
N GLN A 14 7.23 -8.98 -0.56
CA GLN A 14 7.09 -10.20 -1.36
C GLN A 14 5.68 -10.37 -1.97
N ASP A 15 4.73 -9.53 -1.60
CA ASP A 15 3.36 -9.59 -2.13
C ASP A 15 3.30 -9.09 -3.57
N LYS A 16 3.07 -10.03 -4.49
CA LYS A 16 2.98 -9.79 -5.94
C LYS A 16 1.72 -9.05 -6.34
N ASN A 17 0.73 -8.94 -5.46
CA ASN A 17 -0.51 -8.25 -5.75
C ASN A 17 -0.41 -6.74 -5.53
N LEU A 18 0.69 -6.22 -4.98
CA LEU A 18 0.90 -4.78 -4.81
C LEU A 18 1.50 -4.16 -6.06
N ILE A 19 0.76 -3.24 -6.67
CA ILE A 19 1.16 -2.46 -7.83
C ILE A 19 1.59 -1.08 -7.37
N PHE A 20 2.86 -0.74 -7.60
CA PHE A 20 3.42 0.59 -7.36
C PHE A 20 3.42 1.38 -8.67
N LYS A 21 2.83 2.57 -8.66
CA LYS A 21 2.85 3.48 -9.80
C LYS A 21 4.12 4.32 -9.79
N ASP A 22 4.45 4.91 -10.94
CA ASP A 22 5.40 6.02 -10.97
C ASP A 22 4.91 7.14 -10.04
N ASP A 23 5.85 7.83 -9.41
CA ASP A 23 5.59 8.87 -8.41
C ASP A 23 4.79 8.40 -7.17
N CYS A 24 4.86 7.10 -6.83
CA CYS A 24 4.23 6.55 -5.62
C CYS A 24 4.81 7.04 -4.28
N VAL A 25 5.85 7.89 -4.29
CA VAL A 25 6.51 8.37 -3.08
C VAL A 25 6.21 9.83 -2.84
N THR A 26 5.57 10.13 -1.72
CA THR A 26 5.35 11.51 -1.26
C THR A 26 6.05 11.76 0.09
N TYR A 27 6.30 13.03 0.40
CA TYR A 27 6.95 13.43 1.64
C TYR A 27 5.97 14.19 2.51
N GLY A 28 6.02 13.95 3.82
CA GLY A 28 5.19 14.72 4.75
C GLY A 28 5.67 14.61 6.19
N VAL A 29 4.80 15.01 7.11
CA VAL A 29 5.07 15.00 8.55
C VAL A 29 4.03 14.15 9.25
N LEU A 30 4.49 13.13 9.99
CA LEU A 30 3.65 12.30 10.86
C LEU A 30 4.15 12.44 12.29
N LYS A 31 3.28 12.86 13.21
CA LYS A 31 3.61 13.07 14.63
C LYS A 31 4.88 13.93 14.84
N GLY A 32 4.98 15.03 14.07
CA GLY A 32 6.11 15.96 14.15
C GLY A 32 7.42 15.47 13.50
N ARG A 33 7.44 14.28 12.88
CA ARG A 33 8.61 13.71 12.22
C ARG A 33 8.43 13.69 10.71
N LYS A 34 9.48 14.03 9.96
CA LYS A 34 9.48 13.89 8.50
C LYS A 34 9.44 12.41 8.13
N VAL A 35 8.52 12.06 7.25
CA VAL A 35 8.32 10.69 6.76
C VAL A 35 8.16 10.69 5.24
N LYS A 36 8.41 9.52 4.65
CA LYS A 36 8.04 9.20 3.28
C LYS A 36 6.78 8.35 3.33
N TYR A 37 5.77 8.74 2.55
CA TYR A 37 4.60 7.92 2.28
C TYR A 37 4.83 7.23 0.94
N ILE A 38 4.52 5.93 0.90
CA ILE A 38 4.65 5.12 -0.31
C ILE A 38 3.30 4.48 -0.56
N ASP A 39 2.66 4.89 -1.65
CA ASP A 39 1.31 4.48 -2.01
C ASP A 39 1.35 3.33 -3.02
N CYS A 40 0.48 2.35 -2.85
CA CYS A 40 0.32 1.23 -3.79
C CYS A 40 -1.15 0.82 -3.91
N THR A 41 -1.46 0.05 -4.95
CA THR A 41 -2.81 -0.45 -5.22
C THR A 41 -2.77 -1.97 -5.33
N LEU A 42 -3.78 -2.67 -4.83
CA LEU A 42 -3.90 -4.10 -5.06
C LEU A 42 -4.32 -4.40 -6.51
N SER A 43 -3.76 -5.46 -7.09
CA SER A 43 -4.12 -6.00 -8.40
C SER A 43 -5.53 -6.58 -8.44
N TYR A 44 -6.16 -6.76 -7.28
CA TYR A 44 -7.50 -7.31 -7.12
C TYR A 44 -8.29 -6.51 -6.09
N THR A 45 -9.61 -6.70 -6.10
CA THR A 45 -10.50 -6.19 -5.06
C THR A 45 -10.91 -7.36 -4.15
N PRO A 46 -10.55 -7.37 -2.86
CA PRO A 46 -10.95 -8.44 -1.94
C PRO A 46 -12.46 -8.41 -1.74
N ALA A 47 -13.10 -9.57 -1.65
CA ALA A 47 -14.53 -9.65 -1.35
C ALA A 47 -14.82 -9.45 0.15
N GLU A 48 -13.91 -9.92 1.00
CA GLU A 48 -14.00 -9.84 2.46
C GLU A 48 -12.60 -9.85 3.09
N CYS A 49 -12.52 -9.51 4.37
CA CYS A 49 -11.26 -9.56 5.11
C CYS A 49 -10.98 -11.01 5.50
N GLU A 50 -9.82 -11.56 5.14
CA GLU A 50 -9.45 -12.94 5.47
C GLU A 50 -9.43 -13.24 6.98
N LYS A 51 -9.23 -12.22 7.83
CA LYS A 51 -9.13 -12.40 9.29
C LYS A 51 -10.48 -12.36 10.00
N CYS A 52 -11.39 -11.48 9.58
CA CYS A 52 -12.65 -11.25 10.29
C CYS A 52 -13.91 -11.44 9.44
N HIS A 53 -13.75 -11.81 8.16
CA HIS A 53 -14.82 -12.03 7.19
C HIS A 53 -15.76 -10.83 7.00
N ALA A 54 -15.30 -9.61 7.37
CA ALA A 54 -16.05 -8.41 7.10
C ALA A 54 -16.14 -8.18 5.58
N PRO A 55 -17.34 -7.98 5.01
CA PRO A 55 -17.52 -7.80 3.57
C PRO A 55 -16.92 -6.48 3.10
N ASN A 56 -16.45 -6.46 1.85
CA ASN A 56 -15.89 -5.28 1.22
C ASN A 56 -16.97 -4.40 0.62
N ASN A 57 -17.58 -3.58 1.45
CA ASN A 57 -18.54 -2.59 0.99
C ASN A 57 -17.78 -1.30 0.69
N ASP A 58 -17.76 -0.88 -0.58
CA ASP A 58 -17.13 0.39 -1.01
C ASP A 58 -15.66 0.56 -0.57
N TYR A 59 -14.86 -0.51 -0.66
CA TYR A 59 -13.44 -0.50 -0.26
C TYR A 59 -13.21 -0.28 1.25
N SER A 60 -14.20 -0.58 2.10
CA SER A 60 -14.14 -0.39 3.56
C SER A 60 -13.09 -1.23 4.29
N ILE A 61 -12.59 -2.29 3.66
CA ILE A 61 -11.61 -3.22 4.27
C ILE A 61 -10.22 -2.57 4.37
N TYR A 62 -9.95 -1.57 3.54
CA TYR A 62 -8.68 -0.84 3.56
C TYR A 62 -8.72 0.29 4.59
N LYS A 63 -9.00 -0.03 5.86
CA LYS A 63 -8.82 0.93 6.95
C LYS A 63 -7.53 0.61 7.68
N ASN A 64 -6.52 1.45 7.39
CA ASN A 64 -5.22 1.50 8.04
C ASN A 64 -5.30 1.12 9.52
N GLY A 65 -4.50 0.14 9.93
CA GLY A 65 -4.54 -0.47 11.25
C GLY A 65 -4.65 0.52 12.40
N THR A 66 -5.75 0.43 13.15
CA THR A 66 -5.84 0.78 14.57
C THR A 66 -7.05 0.04 15.14
N GLN A 67 -6.79 -1.03 15.87
CA GLN A 67 -7.46 -1.24 17.16
C GLN A 67 -6.40 -1.05 18.24
#